data_AF-A0A1H9N154-F1
#
_entry.id   AF-A0A1H9N154-F1
#
_cell.length_a   1.000
_cell.length_b   1.000
_cell.length_c   1.000
_cell.angle_alpha   90.00
_cell.angle_beta   90.00
_cell.angle_gamma   90.00
#
_symmetry.space_group_name_H-M   'P 1'
#
loop_
_entity.id
_entity.type
_entity.pdbx_description
1 polymer ?
#
loop_
_entity_poly.entity_id
_entity_poly.type
_entity_poly.pdbx_seq_one_letter_code
_entity_poly.pdbx_strand_id
1 'polypeptide(L)'
;MLVAPFVGLRLPLGMVQTDELTEGQVGELEGELEALCASVDDVFARPASRENLRAMVRGLLSEVPRKNLWQLAEAAGHPNPDRLQGFLAKAAWDAGALRDRVGAVAVAALAADDAVLIADETGDIKKGTKTAGV
;
A
#
# COMPACT_ATOMS: atom_id res chain seq x y z
N MET A 1 18.91 18.82 9.22
CA MET A 1 18.36 18.11 10.39
C MET A 1 16.85 18.31 10.35
N LEU A 2 16.14 17.42 9.64
CA LEU A 2 14.70 17.52 9.42
C LEU A 2 14.04 16.45 10.27
N VAL A 3 13.28 16.88 11.27
CA VAL A 3 12.57 16.03 12.22
C VAL A 3 11.38 15.42 11.47
N ALA A 4 11.35 14.08 11.38
CA ALA A 4 10.24 13.35 10.80
C ALA A 4 9.02 13.37 11.75
N PRO A 5 7.80 13.74 11.29
CA PRO A 5 6.60 13.68 12.10
C PRO A 5 5.90 12.33 11.85
N PHE A 6 6.42 11.25 12.43
CA PHE A 6 5.79 9.90 12.32
C PHE A 6 5.41 9.31 13.67
N VAL A 7 5.15 10.17 14.66
CA VAL A 7 4.72 9.78 16.01
C VAL A 7 3.21 9.99 16.11
N GLY A 8 2.42 9.02 15.63
CA GLY A 8 0.96 9.17 15.59
C GLY A 8 0.12 7.91 15.46
N LEU A 9 0.65 6.81 14.91
CA LEU A 9 -0.11 5.57 14.74
C LEU A 9 -0.26 4.81 16.08
N ARG A 10 -1.25 5.19 16.87
CA ARG A 10 -1.67 4.44 18.05
C ARG A 10 -2.58 3.30 17.62
N LEU A 11 -1.99 2.19 17.19
CA LEU A 11 -2.73 0.94 16.99
C LEU A 11 -3.19 0.41 18.36
N PRO A 12 -4.50 0.23 18.61
CA PRO A 12 -4.98 -0.34 19.87
C PRO A 12 -4.53 -1.80 19.95
N LEU A 13 -3.64 -2.08 20.90
CA LEU A 13 -3.24 -3.43 21.29
C LEU A 13 -4.43 -4.15 21.94
N GLY A 14 -5.21 -4.84 21.11
CA GLY A 14 -6.30 -5.70 21.54
C GLY A 14 -7.08 -6.20 20.33
N MET A 15 -6.75 -7.40 19.84
CA MET A 15 -7.30 -8.02 18.62
C MET A 15 -7.02 -7.18 17.36
N VAL A 16 -6.26 -7.72 16.40
CA VAL A 16 -6.15 -7.11 15.07
C VAL A 16 -7.56 -7.14 14.45
N GLN A 17 -8.30 -6.03 14.57
CA GLN A 17 -9.54 -5.84 13.82
C GLN A 17 -9.15 -5.69 12.34
N THR A 18 -9.30 -6.77 11.59
CA THR A 18 -9.29 -6.80 10.13
C THR A 18 -10.64 -6.31 9.58
N ASP A 19 -11.17 -5.20 10.10
CA ASP A 19 -12.31 -4.55 9.48
C ASP A 19 -11.78 -3.59 8.40
N GLU A 20 -12.41 -3.56 7.23
CA GLU A 20 -12.06 -2.61 6.17
C GLU A 20 -12.17 -1.17 6.70
N LEU A 21 -11.25 -0.30 6.30
CA LEU A 21 -11.32 1.11 6.72
C LEU A 21 -12.43 1.80 5.94
N THR A 22 -13.36 2.43 6.67
CA THR A 22 -14.39 3.30 6.08
C THR A 22 -13.74 4.42 5.26
N GLU A 23 -14.44 4.97 4.26
CA GLU A 23 -13.94 6.13 3.49
C GLU A 23 -13.55 7.31 4.40
N GLY A 24 -14.26 7.49 5.53
CA GLY A 24 -13.92 8.49 6.53
C GLY A 24 -12.58 8.24 7.22
N GLN A 25 -12.30 6.99 7.59
CA GLN A 25 -11.02 6.59 8.20
C GLN A 25 -9.85 6.68 7.22
N VAL A 26 -10.06 6.33 5.94
CA VAL A 26 -9.04 6.55 4.90
C VAL A 26 -8.76 8.04 4.72
N GLY A 27 -9.79 8.88 4.78
CA GLY A 27 -9.65 10.34 4.74
C GLY A 27 -8.84 10.91 5.92
N GLU A 28 -8.97 10.34 7.12
CA GLU A 28 -8.15 10.72 8.28
C GLU A 28 -6.67 10.38 8.10
N LEU A 29 -6.37 9.30 7.36
CA LEU A 29 -5.01 8.87 7.04
C LEU A 29 -4.43 9.55 5.79
N GLU A 30 -5.19 10.37 5.07
CA GLU A 30 -4.82 10.89 3.76
C GLU A 30 -3.47 11.64 3.79
N GLY A 31 -3.21 12.42 4.85
CA GLY A 31 -1.94 13.13 5.02
C GLY A 31 -0.76 12.20 5.28
N GLU A 32 -0.94 11.18 6.11
CA GLU A 32 0.09 10.17 6.40
C GLU A 32 0.35 9.27 5.19
N LEU A 33 -0.71 8.91 4.47
CA LEU A 33 -0.66 8.14 3.24
C LEU A 33 0.07 8.90 2.14
N GLU A 34 -0.22 10.20 1.98
CA GLU A 34 0.51 11.04 1.04
C GLU A 34 1.98 11.16 1.44
N ALA A 35 2.29 11.35 2.73
CA ALA A 35 3.67 11.41 3.21
C ALA A 35 4.43 10.10 2.94
N LEU A 36 3.79 8.95 3.16
CA LEU A 36 4.34 7.64 2.84
C LEU A 36 4.60 7.50 1.33
N CYS A 37 3.61 7.83 0.49
CA CYS A 37 3.76 7.76 -0.98
C CYS A 37 4.85 8.70 -1.49
N ALA A 38 4.89 9.94 -0.98
CA ALA A 38 5.92 10.91 -1.33
C ALA A 38 7.32 10.44 -0.92
N SER A 39 7.44 9.70 0.19
CA SER A 39 8.73 9.17 0.66
C SER A 39 9.38 8.16 -0.30
N VAL A 40 8.62 7.60 -1.26
CA VAL A 40 9.07 6.61 -2.24
C VAL A 40 8.92 7.09 -3.69
N ASP A 41 8.57 8.37 -3.92
CA ASP A 41 8.36 8.91 -5.27
C ASP A 41 9.62 8.81 -6.16
N ASP A 42 10.80 8.82 -5.56
CA ASP A 42 12.11 8.67 -6.22
C ASP A 42 12.32 7.28 -6.84
N VAL A 43 11.58 6.26 -6.38
CA VAL A 43 11.58 4.91 -6.99
C VAL A 43 10.93 4.92 -8.37
N PHE A 44 10.09 5.92 -8.65
CA PHE A 44 9.33 6.02 -9.88
C PHE A 44 9.89 7.14 -10.77
N ALA A 45 10.33 6.77 -11.97
CA ALA A 45 10.82 7.74 -12.95
C ALA A 45 9.70 8.62 -13.54
N ARG A 46 8.45 8.11 -13.59
CA ARG A 46 7.33 8.79 -14.25
C ARG A 46 6.31 9.33 -13.23
N PRO A 47 5.86 10.59 -13.36
CA PRO A 47 4.78 11.14 -12.53
C PRO A 47 3.52 10.27 -12.52
N ALA A 48 3.11 9.75 -13.68
CA ALA A 48 1.94 8.87 -13.78
C ALA A 48 2.07 7.59 -12.92
N SER A 49 3.27 7.06 -12.71
CA SER A 49 3.48 5.89 -11.83
C SER A 49 3.28 6.26 -10.35
N ARG A 50 3.66 7.47 -9.96
CA ARG A 50 3.47 8.01 -8.61
C ARG A 50 1.99 8.26 -8.31
N GLU A 51 1.26 8.77 -9.30
CA GLU A 51 -0.20 8.92 -9.24
C GLU A 51 -0.90 7.56 -9.12
N ASN A 52 -0.50 6.58 -9.94
CA ASN A 52 -1.06 5.24 -9.92
C ASN A 52 -0.77 4.49 -8.60
N LEU A 53 0.41 4.68 -7.99
CA LEU A 53 0.69 4.14 -6.66
C LEU A 53 -0.32 4.66 -5.63
N ARG A 54 -0.50 5.98 -5.56
CA ARG A 54 -1.44 6.61 -4.62
C ARG A 54 -2.87 6.14 -4.86
N ALA A 55 -3.31 6.09 -6.11
CA ALA A 55 -4.64 5.59 -6.47
C ALA A 55 -4.84 4.13 -6.03
N MET A 56 -3.84 3.28 -6.26
CA MET A 56 -3.88 1.87 -5.87
C MET A 56 -3.91 1.71 -4.35
N VAL A 57 -3.05 2.41 -3.60
CA VAL A 57 -3.02 2.28 -2.13
C VAL A 57 -4.31 2.81 -1.49
N ARG A 58 -4.83 3.96 -1.94
CA ARG A 58 -6.15 4.46 -1.48
C ARG A 58 -7.25 3.44 -1.71
N GLY A 59 -7.34 2.88 -2.91
CA GLY A 59 -8.37 1.88 -3.22
C GLY A 59 -8.18 0.55 -2.47
N LEU A 60 -6.94 0.17 -2.15
CA LEU A 60 -6.65 -1.00 -1.32
C LEU A 60 -7.12 -0.78 0.13
N LEU A 61 -6.97 0.43 0.67
CA LEU A 61 -7.35 0.76 2.04
C LEU A 61 -8.84 1.08 2.21
N SER A 62 -9.56 1.48 1.17
CA SER A 62 -10.98 1.86 1.25
C SER A 62 -11.94 0.66 1.36
N GLU A 63 -13.25 0.89 1.30
CA GLU A 63 -14.29 -0.17 1.33
C GLU A 63 -14.62 -0.73 -0.06
N VAL A 64 -13.69 -0.65 -1.02
CA VAL A 64 -13.92 -1.21 -2.38
C VAL A 64 -14.20 -2.72 -2.26
N PRO A 65 -15.42 -3.20 -2.60
CA PRO A 65 -15.86 -4.55 -2.22
C PRO A 65 -15.03 -5.69 -2.79
N ARG A 66 -14.32 -5.44 -3.90
CA ARG A 66 -13.41 -6.40 -4.52
C ARG A 66 -12.13 -5.71 -4.95
N LYS A 67 -11.02 -6.04 -4.31
CA LYS A 67 -9.68 -5.47 -4.54
C LYS A 67 -9.00 -5.98 -5.81
N ASN A 68 -9.66 -5.83 -6.96
CA ASN A 68 -9.07 -6.11 -8.27
C ASN A 68 -8.78 -4.80 -9.02
N LEU A 69 -7.90 -4.83 -10.01
CA LEU A 69 -7.46 -3.62 -10.72
C LEU A 69 -8.59 -2.88 -11.47
N TRP A 70 -9.69 -3.57 -11.81
CA TRP A 70 -10.86 -2.93 -12.40
C TRP A 70 -11.57 -2.05 -11.37
N GLN A 71 -11.94 -2.64 -10.25
CA GLN A 71 -12.66 -1.94 -9.18
C GLN A 71 -11.81 -0.83 -8.56
N LEU A 72 -10.50 -1.05 -8.42
CA LEU A 72 -9.57 0.00 -7.95
C LEU A 72 -9.47 1.15 -8.96
N ALA A 73 -9.48 0.86 -10.27
CA ALA A 73 -9.47 1.89 -11.30
C ALA A 73 -10.78 2.69 -11.33
N GLU A 74 -11.92 2.02 -11.18
CA GLU A 74 -13.23 2.68 -11.05
C GLU A 74 -13.28 3.59 -9.81
N ALA A 75 -12.82 3.10 -8.66
CA ALA A 75 -12.73 3.90 -7.44
C ALA A 75 -11.80 5.12 -7.59
N ALA A 76 -10.77 5.02 -8.43
CA ALA A 76 -9.88 6.12 -8.78
C ALA A 76 -10.42 7.04 -9.89
N GLY A 77 -11.65 6.82 -10.37
CA GLY A 77 -12.29 7.61 -11.44
C GLY A 77 -11.70 7.37 -12.83
N HIS A 78 -11.01 6.25 -13.04
CA HIS A 78 -10.49 5.87 -14.36
C HIS A 78 -11.55 5.14 -15.19
N PRO A 79 -11.59 5.35 -16.52
CA PRO A 79 -12.60 4.73 -17.37
C PRO A 79 -12.35 3.23 -17.61
N ASN A 80 -11.16 2.73 -17.31
CA ASN A 80 -10.74 1.35 -17.52
C ASN A 80 -9.53 1.01 -16.63
N PRO A 81 -9.18 -0.28 -16.47
CA PRO A 81 -8.05 -0.71 -15.62
C PRO A 81 -6.68 -0.49 -16.24
N ASP A 82 -6.57 -0.05 -17.50
CA ASP A 82 -5.32 -0.09 -18.27
C ASP A 82 -4.18 0.67 -17.62
N ARG A 83 -4.50 1.78 -16.92
CA ARG A 83 -3.51 2.58 -16.18
C ARG A 83 -2.87 1.78 -15.05
N LEU A 84 -3.68 1.16 -14.19
CA LEU A 84 -3.19 0.38 -13.05
C LEU A 84 -2.57 -0.96 -13.51
N GLN A 85 -3.12 -1.59 -14.55
CA GLN A 85 -2.54 -2.78 -15.16
C GLN A 85 -1.18 -2.47 -15.80
N GLY A 86 -1.08 -1.38 -16.57
CA GLY A 86 0.18 -0.94 -17.16
C GLY A 86 1.22 -0.54 -16.10
N PHE A 87 0.77 0.07 -15.01
CA PHE A 87 1.62 0.40 -13.87
C PHE A 87 2.29 -0.85 -13.27
N LEU A 88 1.54 -1.92 -13.03
CA LEU A 88 2.09 -3.15 -12.45
C LEU A 88 2.85 -4.01 -13.46
N ALA A 89 2.37 -4.10 -14.70
CA ALA A 89 2.90 -5.05 -15.67
C ALA A 89 4.04 -4.50 -16.54
N LYS A 90 4.13 -3.17 -16.73
CA LYS A 90 5.01 -2.57 -17.76
C LYS A 90 5.81 -1.37 -17.27
N ALA A 91 5.38 -0.67 -16.23
CA ALA A 91 6.11 0.50 -15.76
C ALA A 91 7.46 0.06 -15.17
N ALA A 92 8.50 0.87 -15.42
CA ALA A 92 9.81 0.66 -14.82
C ALA A 92 9.83 1.30 -13.43
N TRP A 93 9.91 0.47 -12.40
CA TRP A 93 10.13 0.83 -11.00
C TRP A 93 10.82 -0.33 -10.29
N ASP A 94 11.61 -0.01 -9.27
CA ASP A 94 12.34 -1.01 -8.50
C ASP A 94 11.48 -1.51 -7.32
N ALA A 95 10.92 -2.71 -7.48
CA ALA A 95 10.09 -3.33 -6.45
C ALA A 95 10.87 -3.64 -5.17
N GLY A 96 12.16 -3.96 -5.26
CA GLY A 96 13.02 -4.19 -4.12
C GLY A 96 13.23 -2.89 -3.34
N ALA A 97 13.60 -1.81 -4.03
CA ALA A 97 13.77 -0.50 -3.41
C ALA A 97 12.48 0.01 -2.75
N LEU A 98 11.32 -0.18 -3.39
CA LEU A 98 10.02 0.17 -2.81
C LEU A 98 9.77 -0.63 -1.52
N ARG A 99 9.94 -1.96 -1.58
CA ARG A 99 9.74 -2.85 -0.43
C ARG A 99 10.65 -2.48 0.74
N ASP A 100 11.94 -2.29 0.47
CA ASP A 100 12.92 -2.04 1.52
C ASP A 100 12.65 -0.69 2.20
N ARG A 101 12.20 0.32 1.45
CA ARG A 101 11.86 1.64 1.98
C ARG A 101 10.57 1.65 2.78
N VAL A 102 9.51 1.01 2.29
CA VAL A 102 8.26 0.84 3.05
C VAL A 102 8.51 0.00 4.31
N GLY A 103 9.33 -1.04 4.21
CA GLY A 103 9.75 -1.86 5.35
C GLY A 103 10.48 -1.05 6.41
N ALA A 104 11.41 -0.16 6.00
CA ALA A 104 12.09 0.73 6.94
C ALA A 104 11.12 1.68 7.65
N VAL A 105 10.11 2.21 6.96
CA VAL A 105 9.05 3.03 7.59
C VAL A 105 8.25 2.21 8.59
N ALA A 106 7.84 0.99 8.24
CA ALA A 106 7.10 0.11 9.13
C ALA A 106 7.92 -0.23 10.39
N VAL A 107 9.20 -0.57 10.23
CA VAL A 107 10.09 -0.84 11.37
C VAL A 107 10.23 0.40 12.26
N ALA A 108 10.45 1.57 11.68
CA ALA A 108 10.56 2.81 12.45
C ALA A 108 9.28 3.14 13.23
N ALA A 109 8.11 2.82 12.68
CA ALA A 109 6.82 3.07 13.33
C ALA A 109 6.46 2.02 14.40
N LEU A 110 6.93 0.79 14.26
CA LEU A 110 6.55 -0.35 15.12
C LEU A 110 7.64 -0.77 16.12
N ALA A 111 8.87 -0.29 15.97
CA ALA A 111 9.96 -0.62 16.88
C ALA A 111 9.73 -0.06 18.29
N ALA A 112 9.97 -0.91 19.28
CA ALA A 112 10.05 -0.56 20.70
C ALA A 112 11.18 -1.40 21.33
N ASP A 113 11.71 -0.95 22.47
CA ASP A 113 12.83 -1.61 23.16
C ASP A 113 12.51 -3.07 23.54
N ASP A 114 11.22 -3.39 23.73
CA ASP A 114 10.69 -4.71 24.09
C ASP A 114 9.94 -5.39 22.93
N ALA A 115 10.01 -4.84 21.71
CA ALA A 115 9.33 -5.43 20.55
C ALA A 115 9.91 -6.79 20.16
N VAL A 116 9.04 -7.74 19.84
CA VAL A 116 9.40 -9.07 19.33
C VAL A 116 8.95 -9.17 17.87
N LEU A 117 9.89 -9.39 16.95
CA LEU A 117 9.58 -9.67 15.56
C LEU A 117 9.08 -11.11 15.41
N ILE A 118 7.83 -11.26 15.00
CA ILE A 118 7.26 -12.55 14.62
C ILE A 118 7.28 -12.64 13.09
N ALA A 119 7.97 -13.64 12.57
CA ALA A 119 7.94 -13.98 11.15
C ALA A 119 7.09 -15.25 10.96
N ASP A 120 6.09 -15.17 10.08
CA ASP A 120 5.27 -16.31 9.68
C ASP A 120 5.28 -16.44 8.15
N GLU A 121 5.24 -17.67 7.65
CA GLU A 121 5.16 -17.95 6.22
C GLU A 121 3.69 -17.98 5.78
N THR A 122 3.09 -16.81 5.58
CA THR A 122 1.74 -16.72 5.02
C THR A 122 1.81 -16.80 3.49
N GLY A 123 1.69 -18.00 2.94
CA GLY A 123 1.57 -18.25 1.52
C GLY A 123 0.17 -18.76 1.15
N ASP A 124 -0.57 -18.03 0.32
CA ASP A 124 -1.70 -18.61 -0.38
C ASP A 124 -1.16 -19.54 -1.48
N ILE A 125 -1.11 -20.84 -1.18
CA ILE A 125 -0.76 -21.84 -2.19
C ILE A 125 -1.79 -21.72 -3.31
N LYS A 126 -1.32 -21.28 -4.47
CA LYS A 126 -2.12 -21.22 -5.68
C LYS A 126 -2.64 -22.62 -6.01
N LYS A 127 -3.94 -22.83 -5.84
CA LYS A 127 -4.59 -24.08 -6.24
C LYS A 127 -4.81 -24.10 -7.75
N GLY A 128 -3.85 -24.64 -8.50
CA GLY A 128 -4.00 -24.94 -9.93
C GLY A 128 -2.70 -24.85 -10.74
N THR A 129 -2.68 -25.50 -11.90
CA THR A 129 -1.54 -25.48 -12.85
C THR A 129 -1.56 -24.31 -13.83
N LYS A 130 -2.53 -23.39 -13.71
CA LYS A 130 -2.69 -22.22 -14.59
C LYS A 130 -2.06 -20.98 -13.96
N THR A 131 -1.75 -19.96 -14.76
CA THR A 131 -1.09 -18.72 -14.31
C THR A 131 -1.90 -17.94 -13.26
N ALA A 132 -1.25 -17.13 -12.43
CA ALA A 132 -1.94 -16.15 -11.59
C ALA A 132 -2.61 -15.12 -12.50
N GLY A 133 -3.94 -15.15 -12.58
CA GLY A 133 -4.73 -14.26 -13.44
C GLY A 133 -5.92 -14.88 -14.18
N VAL A 134 -6.13 -16.20 -14.11
CA VAL A 134 -7.31 -16.89 -14.70
C VAL A 134 -7.59 -18.21 -13.99
#